data_AF-A0AAJ0GVM7-F1
#
_entry.id   AF-A0AAJ0GVM7-F1
#
_cell.length_a   1.000
_cell.length_b   1.000
_cell.length_c   1.000
_cell.angle_alpha   90.00
_cell.angle_beta   90.00
_cell.angle_gamma   90.00
#
_symmetry.space_group_name_H-M   'P 1'
#
loop_
_entity.id
_entity.type
_entity.pdbx_description
1 polymer ?
#
loop_
_entity_poly.entity_id
_entity_poly.type
_entity_poly.pdbx_seq_one_letter_code
_entity_poly.pdbx_strand_id
1 'polypeptide(L)'
;MASSVSSSTSTSTSSTATTAPASVTVVTTALKKRSLIPARWKEAVRVVGMSECREAALTLAHAFAADDYAQYLVDDNPGDMHGRPRDGGGMSTEEGKWKLHVDILTYTVASHCMSGLVTAVGPEYDSVALWVPPGKHLDGWWTQLRSGMWRLYFQLSPEGKKRYFQEILPLLHDTKAEVLGDRDHDAWYLVYLGTKPNSRGRGYAARLLQDMMARADAENRPMYLESSSQANNAYYEKFGFHVKRDVFLERGPVPVRLSIMKFVAGNKGLMG
;
A
#
# COMPACT_ATOMS: atom_id res chain seq x y z
N MET A 1 -47.28 -98.16 -10.20
CA MET A 1 -48.47 -97.62 -9.54
C MET A 1 -48.34 -96.10 -9.45
N ALA A 2 -49.28 -95.41 -10.09
CA ALA A 2 -49.82 -94.07 -9.79
C ALA A 2 -48.89 -92.90 -9.36
N SER A 3 -48.76 -91.93 -10.28
CA SER A 3 -49.39 -90.59 -10.20
C SER A 3 -48.56 -89.31 -10.00
N SER A 4 -48.90 -88.37 -10.90
CA SER A 4 -49.11 -86.91 -10.79
C SER A 4 -47.91 -85.96 -10.70
N VAL A 5 -47.62 -85.14 -11.73
CA VAL A 5 -48.27 -83.90 -12.27
C VAL A 5 -47.60 -82.65 -11.68
N SER A 6 -46.99 -81.82 -12.53
CA SER A 6 -47.36 -80.40 -12.72
C SER A 6 -46.32 -79.66 -13.58
N SER A 7 -46.83 -79.01 -14.62
CA SER A 7 -46.13 -78.20 -15.61
C SER A 7 -45.80 -76.82 -15.05
N SER A 8 -44.59 -76.32 -15.25
CA SER A 8 -44.21 -74.92 -14.99
C SER A 8 -43.70 -74.25 -16.26
N THR A 9 -44.48 -73.32 -16.79
CA THR A 9 -44.15 -72.45 -17.92
C THR A 9 -43.13 -71.40 -17.48
N SER A 10 -42.00 -71.28 -18.17
CA SER A 10 -41.00 -70.24 -17.95
C SER A 10 -41.17 -69.12 -18.99
N THR A 11 -41.43 -67.90 -18.51
CA THR A 11 -41.54 -66.68 -19.31
C THR A 11 -40.16 -66.03 -19.44
N SER A 12 -39.68 -65.91 -20.67
CA SER A 12 -38.46 -65.18 -21.04
C SER A 12 -38.69 -63.67 -20.98
N THR A 13 -37.87 -62.96 -20.20
CA THR A 13 -37.81 -61.49 -20.19
C THR A 13 -36.50 -61.04 -20.83
N SER A 14 -36.61 -60.37 -21.98
CA SER A 14 -35.52 -59.74 -22.71
C SER A 14 -35.24 -58.34 -22.14
N SER A 15 -34.02 -58.12 -21.64
CA SER A 15 -33.53 -56.82 -21.19
C SER A 15 -32.90 -56.06 -22.36
N THR A 16 -33.49 -54.92 -22.73
CA THR A 16 -32.93 -53.97 -23.69
C THR A 16 -32.12 -52.93 -22.93
N ALA A 17 -30.80 -52.87 -23.19
CA ALA A 17 -29.92 -51.86 -22.62
C ALA A 17 -29.98 -50.58 -23.45
N THR A 18 -30.47 -49.49 -22.85
CA THR A 18 -30.49 -48.14 -23.43
C THR A 18 -29.15 -47.46 -23.16
N THR A 19 -28.34 -47.25 -24.20
CA THR A 19 -27.08 -46.49 -24.13
C THR A 19 -27.38 -44.99 -24.15
N ALA A 20 -27.00 -44.26 -23.10
CA ALA A 20 -27.10 -42.80 -23.03
C ALA A 20 -26.02 -42.13 -23.92
N PRO A 21 -26.30 -40.99 -24.57
CA PRO A 21 -25.31 -40.29 -25.40
C PRO A 21 -24.30 -39.55 -24.54
N ALA A 22 -23.02 -39.63 -24.92
CA ALA A 22 -21.92 -38.93 -24.25
C ALA A 22 -22.05 -37.41 -24.41
N SER A 23 -21.99 -36.69 -23.28
CA SER A 23 -22.02 -35.23 -23.24
C SER A 23 -20.70 -34.64 -23.73
N VAL A 24 -20.72 -33.95 -24.86
CA VAL A 24 -19.57 -33.19 -25.38
C VAL A 24 -19.43 -31.91 -24.57
N THR A 25 -18.36 -31.81 -23.77
CA THR A 25 -18.02 -30.58 -23.04
C THR A 25 -17.26 -29.65 -23.99
N VAL A 26 -17.91 -28.57 -24.42
CA VAL A 26 -17.27 -27.51 -25.20
C VAL A 26 -16.44 -26.64 -24.25
N VAL A 27 -15.12 -26.78 -24.31
CA VAL A 27 -14.20 -25.90 -23.58
C VAL A 27 -14.07 -24.59 -24.35
N THR A 28 -14.77 -23.55 -23.89
CA THR A 28 -14.66 -22.20 -24.44
C THR A 28 -13.37 -21.55 -23.93
N THR A 29 -12.24 -21.79 -24.60
CA THR A 29 -11.02 -21.00 -24.38
C THR A 29 -11.27 -19.57 -24.88
N ALA A 30 -11.51 -18.65 -23.95
CA ALA A 30 -11.60 -17.22 -24.25
C ALA A 30 -10.26 -16.73 -24.82
N LEU A 31 -10.23 -16.46 -26.13
CA LEU A 31 -9.06 -15.89 -26.80
C LEU A 31 -8.74 -14.52 -26.19
N LYS A 32 -7.63 -14.46 -25.44
CA LYS A 32 -7.12 -13.23 -24.84
C LYS A 32 -6.76 -12.26 -25.97
N LYS A 33 -7.58 -11.21 -26.17
CA LYS A 33 -7.37 -10.20 -27.23
C LYS A 33 -5.96 -9.61 -27.11
N ARG A 34 -5.23 -9.59 -28.23
CA ARG A 34 -3.90 -8.98 -28.34
C ARG A 34 -3.98 -7.50 -27.94
N SER A 35 -3.13 -7.07 -27.01
CA SER A 35 -3.00 -5.68 -26.59
C SER A 35 -1.77 -5.03 -27.22
N LEU A 36 -1.86 -3.75 -27.55
CA LEU A 36 -0.71 -2.92 -27.94
C LEU A 36 0.12 -2.48 -26.71
N ILE A 37 -0.45 -2.56 -25.51
CA ILE A 37 0.27 -2.28 -24.26
C ILE A 37 1.20 -3.47 -23.99
N PRO A 38 2.53 -3.27 -23.95
CA PRO A 38 3.45 -4.36 -23.65
C PRO A 38 3.11 -5.00 -22.30
N ALA A 39 3.09 -6.33 -22.21
CA ALA A 39 2.80 -7.02 -20.95
C ALA A 39 3.74 -6.57 -19.81
N ARG A 40 5.02 -6.36 -20.14
CA ARG A 40 6.02 -5.82 -19.20
C ARG A 40 5.65 -4.46 -18.60
N TRP A 41 4.85 -3.63 -19.27
CA TRP A 41 4.43 -2.33 -18.72
C TRP A 41 3.40 -2.46 -17.60
N LYS A 42 2.62 -3.55 -17.60
CA LYS A 42 1.67 -3.83 -16.52
C LYS A 42 2.33 -4.42 -15.29
N GLU A 43 3.56 -4.87 -15.43
CA GLU A 43 4.20 -5.81 -14.51
C GLU A 43 5.54 -5.31 -13.98
N ALA A 44 6.30 -4.55 -14.75
CA ALA A 44 7.61 -4.07 -14.35
C ALA A 44 7.48 -2.96 -13.30
N VAL A 45 8.24 -3.11 -12.23
CA VAL A 45 8.57 -2.01 -11.33
C VAL A 45 9.49 -1.06 -12.09
N ARG A 46 9.23 0.23 -11.99
CA ARG A 46 10.07 1.28 -12.58
C ARG A 46 10.28 2.41 -11.60
N VAL A 47 11.42 3.08 -11.74
CA VAL A 47 11.71 4.32 -11.02
C VAL A 47 10.92 5.46 -11.66
N VAL A 48 10.40 6.36 -10.81
CA VAL A 48 9.64 7.55 -11.20
C VAL A 48 10.48 8.78 -10.90
N GLY A 49 10.56 9.70 -11.86
CA GLY A 49 11.29 10.97 -11.73
C GLY A 49 10.39 12.18 -11.50
N MET A 50 11.00 13.37 -11.38
CA MET A 50 10.27 14.63 -11.17
C MET A 50 9.24 14.96 -12.25
N SER A 51 9.46 14.52 -13.50
CA SER A 51 8.51 14.73 -14.61
C SER A 51 7.17 14.01 -14.44
N GLU A 52 7.13 13.00 -13.56
CA GLU A 52 5.98 12.12 -13.32
C GLU A 52 5.47 12.24 -11.86
N CYS A 53 5.97 13.26 -11.14
CA CYS A 53 5.71 13.46 -9.71
C CYS A 53 4.21 13.65 -9.42
N ARG A 54 3.49 14.35 -10.30
CA ARG A 54 2.08 14.67 -10.09
C ARG A 54 1.22 13.41 -10.13
N GLU A 55 1.47 12.54 -11.09
CA GLU A 55 0.75 11.30 -11.30
C GLU A 55 0.97 10.35 -10.12
N ALA A 56 2.22 10.21 -9.69
CA ALA A 56 2.56 9.38 -8.54
C ALA A 56 1.94 9.93 -7.23
N ALA A 57 1.94 11.25 -7.04
CA ALA A 57 1.29 11.90 -5.90
C ALA A 57 -0.22 11.69 -5.89
N LEU A 58 -0.88 11.83 -7.04
CA LEU A 58 -2.32 11.58 -7.16
C LEU A 58 -2.69 10.12 -6.86
N THR A 59 -1.86 9.15 -7.29
CA THR A 59 -2.05 7.75 -6.89
C THR A 59 -2.07 7.59 -5.37
N LEU A 60 -1.07 8.16 -4.68
CA LEU A 60 -1.02 8.10 -3.22
C LEU A 60 -2.21 8.85 -2.61
N ALA A 61 -2.59 10.01 -3.15
CA ALA A 61 -3.70 10.79 -2.62
C ALA A 61 -5.01 10.00 -2.65
N HIS A 62 -5.29 9.31 -3.76
CA HIS A 62 -6.44 8.42 -3.85
C HIS A 62 -6.31 7.17 -2.99
N ALA A 63 -5.11 6.61 -2.84
CA ALA A 63 -4.90 5.41 -2.03
C ALA A 63 -5.13 5.67 -0.54
N PHE A 64 -4.75 6.85 -0.05
CA PHE A 64 -4.79 7.28 1.35
C PHE A 64 -5.94 8.26 1.67
N ALA A 65 -6.91 8.43 0.77
CA ALA A 65 -8.02 9.37 0.95
C ALA A 65 -8.88 9.10 2.20
N ALA A 66 -8.91 7.85 2.66
CA ALA A 66 -9.66 7.41 3.83
C ALA A 66 -8.73 6.82 4.92
N ASP A 67 -7.46 7.20 4.91
CA ASP A 67 -6.49 6.76 5.91
C ASP A 67 -6.54 7.65 7.16
N ASP A 68 -6.58 7.04 8.34
CA ASP A 68 -6.74 7.74 9.62
C ASP A 68 -5.58 8.70 9.89
N TYR A 69 -4.34 8.34 9.51
CA TYR A 69 -3.18 9.21 9.66
C TYR A 69 -3.24 10.40 8.69
N ALA A 70 -3.65 10.17 7.43
CA ALA A 70 -3.86 11.25 6.46
C ALA A 70 -4.96 12.23 6.93
N GLN A 71 -6.07 11.72 7.46
CA GLN A 71 -7.14 12.55 8.03
C GLN A 71 -6.67 13.34 9.25
N TYR A 72 -5.92 12.71 10.16
CA TYR A 72 -5.33 13.38 11.33
C TYR A 72 -4.44 14.59 10.99
N LEU A 73 -3.77 14.55 9.84
CA LEU A 73 -2.94 15.67 9.39
C LEU A 73 -3.73 16.88 8.89
N VAL A 74 -4.92 16.66 8.33
CA VAL A 74 -5.71 17.69 7.64
C VAL A 74 -6.93 18.16 8.44
N ASP A 75 -7.37 17.36 9.42
CA ASP A 75 -8.53 17.68 10.26
C ASP A 75 -8.16 18.62 11.41
N ASP A 76 -8.97 19.67 11.60
CA ASP A 76 -8.91 20.54 12.78
C ASP A 76 -9.61 19.89 13.99
N ASN A 77 -9.27 20.35 15.20
CA ASN A 77 -9.93 19.87 16.41
C ASN A 77 -11.37 20.42 16.53
N PRO A 78 -12.32 19.62 17.05
CA PRO A 78 -13.66 20.10 17.37
C PRO A 78 -13.57 21.19 18.46
N GLY A 79 -13.68 22.46 18.05
CA GLY A 79 -13.57 23.62 18.97
C GLY A 79 -12.65 24.73 18.48
N ASP A 80 -11.73 24.43 17.55
CA ASP A 80 -10.89 25.43 16.89
C ASP A 80 -11.69 26.16 15.80
N MET A 81 -12.69 26.95 16.22
CA MET A 81 -13.49 27.83 15.35
C MET A 81 -12.77 29.14 14.99
N HIS A 82 -11.47 29.26 15.26
CA HIS A 82 -10.71 30.46 14.92
C HIS A 82 -10.26 30.41 13.46
N GLY A 83 -11.12 30.93 12.59
CA GLY A 83 -10.73 31.30 11.23
C GLY A 83 -11.51 30.64 10.11
N ARG A 84 -12.84 30.42 10.26
CA ARG A 84 -13.70 30.17 9.09
C ARG A 84 -13.54 31.32 8.10
N PRO A 85 -13.00 31.11 6.90
CA PRO A 85 -13.00 32.14 5.88
C PRO A 85 -14.46 32.43 5.52
N ARG A 86 -14.80 33.71 5.41
CA ARG A 86 -16.17 34.19 5.20
C ARG A 86 -16.68 33.88 3.77
N ASP A 87 -15.82 33.30 2.97
CA ASP A 87 -15.84 33.12 1.53
C ASP A 87 -15.64 31.65 1.13
N GLY A 88 -16.21 30.68 1.87
CA GLY A 88 -16.54 29.33 1.36
C GLY A 88 -15.43 28.43 0.78
N GLY A 89 -14.17 28.89 0.73
CA GLY A 89 -13.02 28.22 0.12
C GLY A 89 -11.87 28.02 1.10
N GLY A 90 -12.20 27.87 2.37
CA GLY A 90 -11.23 27.71 3.46
C GLY A 90 -10.68 26.29 3.59
N MET A 91 -9.51 26.20 4.21
CA MET A 91 -8.86 24.95 4.64
C MET A 91 -9.81 23.95 5.32
N SER A 92 -10.85 24.44 5.99
CA SER A 92 -11.83 23.63 6.72
C SER A 92 -12.91 22.97 5.84
N THR A 93 -12.98 23.24 4.52
CA THR A 93 -13.93 22.55 3.63
C THR A 93 -13.38 21.20 3.18
N GLU A 94 -14.25 20.30 2.74
CA GLU A 94 -13.84 18.98 2.21
C GLU A 94 -12.91 19.14 0.99
N GLU A 95 -13.19 20.11 0.11
CA GLU A 95 -12.32 20.42 -1.02
C GLU A 95 -10.97 21.01 -0.58
N GLY A 96 -10.97 21.84 0.47
CA GLY A 96 -9.77 22.41 1.07
C GLY A 96 -8.86 21.34 1.68
N LYS A 97 -9.43 20.43 2.46
CA LYS A 97 -8.74 19.27 3.03
C LYS A 97 -8.21 18.33 1.95
N TRP A 98 -9.02 18.03 0.94
CA TRP A 98 -8.57 17.22 -0.20
C TRP A 98 -7.41 17.88 -0.93
N LYS A 99 -7.50 19.19 -1.18
CA LYS A 99 -6.41 19.95 -1.81
C LYS A 99 -5.13 19.89 -0.98
N LEU A 100 -5.22 20.11 0.33
CA LEU A 100 -4.09 20.03 1.23
C LEU A 100 -3.46 18.63 1.24
N HIS A 101 -4.28 17.58 1.32
CA HIS A 101 -3.83 16.19 1.24
C HIS A 101 -3.06 15.90 -0.06
N VAL A 102 -3.57 16.37 -1.20
CA VAL A 102 -2.89 16.27 -2.48
C VAL A 102 -1.58 17.05 -2.48
N ASP A 103 -1.54 18.25 -1.90
CA ASP A 103 -0.32 19.07 -1.80
C ASP A 103 0.74 18.38 -0.93
N ILE A 104 0.37 17.84 0.25
CA ILE A 104 1.25 17.07 1.15
C ILE A 104 1.92 15.92 0.39
N LEU A 105 1.13 15.12 -0.32
CA LEU A 105 1.66 13.98 -1.06
C LEU A 105 2.47 14.41 -2.28
N THR A 106 2.11 15.51 -2.94
CA THR A 106 2.90 16.08 -4.04
C THR A 106 4.29 16.48 -3.56
N TYR A 107 4.37 17.20 -2.45
CA TYR A 107 5.66 17.63 -1.88
C TYR A 107 6.46 16.44 -1.35
N THR A 108 5.79 15.43 -0.78
CA THR A 108 6.44 14.20 -0.31
C THR A 108 7.04 13.43 -1.48
N VAL A 109 6.27 13.18 -2.55
CA VAL A 109 6.77 12.51 -3.75
C VAL A 109 7.92 13.31 -4.39
N ALA A 110 7.79 14.63 -4.50
CA ALA A 110 8.85 15.48 -5.05
C ALA A 110 10.15 15.34 -4.25
N SER A 111 10.07 15.33 -2.92
CA SER A 111 11.23 15.12 -2.04
C SER A 111 11.90 13.77 -2.30
N HIS A 112 11.10 12.71 -2.50
CA HIS A 112 11.62 11.37 -2.79
C HIS A 112 12.16 11.24 -4.21
N CYS A 113 11.60 11.93 -5.20
CA CYS A 113 12.17 12.00 -6.55
C CYS A 113 13.55 12.69 -6.56
N MET A 114 13.81 13.59 -5.62
CA MET A 114 15.06 14.35 -5.53
C MET A 114 16.14 13.68 -4.67
N SER A 115 15.75 13.08 -3.55
CA SER A 115 16.71 12.60 -2.52
C SER A 115 16.39 11.22 -1.98
N GLY A 116 15.28 10.62 -2.42
CA GLY A 116 14.87 9.27 -2.08
C GLY A 116 14.82 8.37 -3.30
N LEU A 117 13.86 7.45 -3.28
CA LEU A 117 13.51 6.59 -4.39
C LEU A 117 12.00 6.50 -4.50
N VAL A 118 11.47 6.73 -5.70
CA VAL A 118 10.06 6.52 -6.03
C VAL A 118 9.96 5.39 -7.04
N THR A 119 9.19 4.36 -6.70
CA THR A 119 8.92 3.24 -7.59
C THR A 119 7.43 3.14 -7.88
N ALA A 120 7.08 2.80 -9.12
CA ALA A 120 5.70 2.58 -9.52
C ALA A 120 5.54 1.33 -10.38
N VAL A 121 4.32 0.78 -10.40
CA VAL A 121 3.94 -0.34 -11.25
C VAL A 121 2.51 -0.15 -11.77
N GLY A 122 2.24 -0.73 -12.94
CA GLY A 122 0.97 -0.62 -13.64
C GLY A 122 0.95 0.50 -14.68
N PRO A 123 0.06 0.41 -15.68
CA PRO A 123 0.02 1.32 -16.85
C PRO A 123 -0.17 2.80 -16.49
N GLU A 124 -0.80 3.10 -15.35
CA GLU A 124 -1.11 4.47 -14.93
C GLU A 124 -0.70 4.74 -13.48
N TYR A 125 0.51 4.31 -13.10
CA TYR A 125 1.02 4.43 -11.72
C TYR A 125 0.03 3.81 -10.72
N ASP A 126 -0.54 2.65 -11.07
CA ASP A 126 -1.61 2.03 -10.30
C ASP A 126 -1.22 1.77 -8.85
N SER A 127 0.07 1.52 -8.62
CA SER A 127 0.67 1.53 -7.29
C SER A 127 2.00 2.28 -7.29
N VAL A 128 2.28 2.96 -6.18
CA VAL A 128 3.49 3.75 -5.94
C VAL A 128 4.03 3.41 -4.56
N ALA A 129 5.37 3.34 -4.45
CA ALA A 129 6.08 3.24 -3.20
C ALA A 129 7.18 4.31 -3.10
N LEU A 130 7.32 4.88 -1.91
CA LEU A 130 8.31 5.91 -1.57
C LEU A 130 9.30 5.37 -0.55
N TRP A 131 10.59 5.47 -0.87
CA TRP A 131 11.66 4.93 -0.06
C TRP A 131 12.70 6.00 0.27
N VAL A 132 13.16 6.05 1.52
CA VAL A 132 14.41 6.72 1.89
C VAL A 132 15.55 5.70 1.86
N PRO A 133 16.60 5.93 1.06
CA PRO A 133 17.78 5.08 1.04
C PRO A 133 18.59 5.15 2.34
N PRO A 134 19.36 4.10 2.65
CA PRO A 134 20.36 4.10 3.71
C PRO A 134 21.31 5.31 3.62
N GLY A 135 21.60 5.93 4.76
CA GLY A 135 22.50 7.08 4.88
C GLY A 135 21.98 8.36 4.23
N LYS A 136 20.72 8.39 3.79
CA LYS A 136 20.07 9.59 3.26
C LYS A 136 19.06 10.13 4.27
N HIS A 137 19.02 11.45 4.35
CA HIS A 137 17.98 12.19 5.03
C HIS A 137 17.29 13.10 4.00
N LEU A 138 15.97 13.25 4.12
CA LEU A 138 15.17 14.09 3.22
C LEU A 138 15.10 15.55 3.67
N ASP A 139 15.81 15.91 4.73
CA ASP A 139 15.82 17.20 5.41
C ASP A 139 16.77 18.24 4.77
N GLY A 140 17.50 17.87 3.72
CA GLY A 140 18.41 18.76 3.02
C GLY A 140 17.72 20.03 2.52
N TRP A 141 18.29 21.20 2.79
CA TRP A 141 17.74 22.52 2.42
C TRP A 141 17.30 22.62 0.96
N TRP A 142 18.10 22.08 0.03
CA TRP A 142 17.79 22.07 -1.40
C TRP A 142 16.55 21.24 -1.75
N THR A 143 16.36 20.12 -1.05
CA THR A 143 15.20 19.24 -1.19
C THR A 143 13.96 19.93 -0.62
N GLN A 144 14.07 20.50 0.58
CA GLN A 144 12.99 21.25 1.23
C GLN A 144 12.49 22.44 0.38
N LEU A 145 13.41 23.16 -0.26
CA LEU A 145 13.06 24.29 -1.13
C LEU A 145 12.35 23.84 -2.41
N ARG A 146 12.92 22.87 -3.15
CA ARG A 146 12.40 22.48 -4.48
C ARG A 146 11.22 21.53 -4.43
N SER A 147 11.07 20.74 -3.37
CA SER A 147 9.89 19.87 -3.20
C SER A 147 8.64 20.68 -2.87
N GLY A 148 8.79 21.90 -2.36
CA GLY A 148 7.69 22.71 -1.88
C GLY A 148 7.28 22.37 -0.44
N MET A 149 8.02 21.51 0.27
CA MET A 149 7.77 21.19 1.69
C MET A 149 7.65 22.43 2.58
N TRP A 150 8.39 23.50 2.28
CA TRP A 150 8.27 24.78 2.99
C TRP A 150 6.86 25.40 2.92
N ARG A 151 6.09 25.13 1.85
CA ARG A 151 4.72 25.64 1.66
C ARG A 151 3.76 25.01 2.65
N LEU A 152 4.04 23.78 3.10
CA LEU A 152 3.22 23.08 4.09
C LEU A 152 3.11 23.88 5.39
N TYR A 153 4.19 24.54 5.81
CA TYR A 153 4.16 25.43 6.96
C TYR A 153 3.18 26.61 6.77
N PHE A 154 2.93 27.09 5.56
CA PHE A 154 1.97 28.16 5.33
C PHE A 154 0.55 27.65 5.09
N GLN A 155 0.40 26.39 4.71
CA GLN A 155 -0.90 25.78 4.45
C GLN A 155 -1.54 25.23 5.72
N LEU A 156 -0.78 24.56 6.60
CA LEU A 156 -1.31 23.94 7.82
C LEU A 156 -1.95 24.95 8.79
N SER A 157 -3.03 24.53 9.44
CA SER A 157 -3.62 25.25 10.58
C SER A 157 -2.63 25.28 11.77
N PRO A 158 -2.83 26.16 12.77
CA PRO A 158 -1.98 26.16 13.97
C PRO A 158 -1.91 24.79 14.65
N GLU A 159 -3.03 24.08 14.68
CA GLU A 159 -3.12 22.72 15.21
C GLU A 159 -2.36 21.72 14.33
N GLY A 160 -2.57 21.77 13.01
CA GLY A 160 -1.85 20.94 12.06
C GLY A 160 -0.33 21.15 12.11
N LYS A 161 0.14 22.38 12.31
CA LYS A 161 1.57 22.69 12.52
C LYS A 161 2.12 22.00 13.76
N LYS A 162 1.39 22.07 14.86
CA LYS A 162 1.81 21.47 16.12
C LYS A 162 1.85 19.94 16.00
N ARG A 163 0.80 19.33 15.43
CA ARG A 163 0.77 17.88 15.13
C ARG A 163 1.94 17.47 14.24
N TYR A 164 2.16 18.16 13.13
CA TYR A 164 3.18 17.75 12.17
C TYR A 164 4.61 18.02 12.66
N PHE A 165 4.93 19.27 13.00
CA PHE A 165 6.31 19.68 13.26
C PHE A 165 6.79 19.42 14.69
N GLN A 166 5.89 19.40 15.68
CA GLN A 166 6.29 19.26 17.10
C GLN A 166 6.01 17.87 17.67
N GLU A 167 5.17 17.06 17.02
CA GLU A 167 4.78 15.75 17.53
C GLU A 167 5.17 14.63 16.55
N ILE A 168 4.59 14.61 15.35
CA ILE A 168 4.78 13.52 14.39
C ILE A 168 6.24 13.41 13.96
N LEU A 169 6.85 14.50 13.49
CA LEU A 169 8.24 14.43 12.99
C LEU A 169 9.23 13.97 14.07
N PRO A 170 9.25 14.53 15.30
CA PRO A 170 10.09 14.02 16.37
C PRO A 170 9.75 12.57 16.76
N LEU A 171 8.47 12.24 16.94
CA LEU A 171 8.04 10.90 17.35
C LEU A 171 8.52 9.83 16.38
N LEU A 172 8.35 10.05 15.07
CA LEU A 172 8.78 9.10 14.04
C LEU A 172 10.31 9.01 13.95
N HIS A 173 11.00 10.14 14.05
CA HIS A 173 12.46 10.18 14.07
C HIS A 173 13.05 9.38 15.24
N ASP A 174 12.64 9.71 16.47
CA ASP A 174 13.11 9.05 17.69
C ASP A 174 12.73 7.56 17.68
N THR A 175 11.56 7.25 17.15
CA THR A 175 11.07 5.88 17.06
C THR A 175 11.88 5.01 16.12
N LYS A 176 12.19 5.54 14.94
CA LYS A 176 13.04 4.86 13.97
C LYS A 176 14.43 4.60 14.57
N ALA A 177 15.02 5.63 15.20
CA ALA A 177 16.32 5.54 15.84
C ALA A 177 16.35 4.48 16.96
N GLU A 178 15.33 4.44 17.84
CA GLU A 178 15.25 3.45 18.91
C GLU A 178 15.09 2.02 18.38
N VAL A 179 14.22 1.81 17.37
CA VAL A 179 13.90 0.47 16.86
C VAL A 179 15.02 -0.14 16.02
N LEU A 180 15.78 0.71 15.30
CA LEU A 180 16.89 0.30 14.46
C LEU A 180 18.25 0.34 15.18
N GLY A 181 18.39 1.15 16.23
CA GLY A 181 19.62 1.32 16.99
C GLY A 181 20.79 1.70 16.08
N ASP A 182 21.91 0.98 16.22
CA ASP A 182 23.12 1.21 15.42
C ASP A 182 22.89 1.08 13.90
N ARG A 183 21.82 0.40 13.47
CA ARG A 183 21.49 0.23 12.05
C ARG A 183 20.52 1.29 11.50
N ASP A 184 20.24 2.35 12.25
CA ASP A 184 19.32 3.42 11.82
C ASP A 184 19.71 4.06 10.48
N HIS A 185 21.00 4.33 10.31
CA HIS A 185 21.58 4.90 9.10
C HIS A 185 21.76 3.87 7.97
N ASP A 186 21.54 2.58 8.24
CA ASP A 186 21.77 1.47 7.30
C ASP A 186 20.46 0.94 6.69
N ALA A 187 19.30 1.39 7.19
CA ALA A 187 18.00 0.88 6.79
C ALA A 187 17.40 1.57 5.56
N TRP A 188 16.70 0.78 4.75
CA TRP A 188 15.71 1.29 3.79
C TRP A 188 14.43 1.64 4.53
N TYR A 189 13.92 2.86 4.37
CA TYR A 189 12.70 3.31 5.03
C TYR A 189 11.55 3.45 4.02
N LEU A 190 10.51 2.63 4.15
CA LEU A 190 9.26 2.75 3.40
C LEU A 190 8.37 3.82 4.03
N VAL A 191 8.23 4.96 3.35
CA VAL A 191 7.41 6.08 3.83
C VAL A 191 5.95 5.94 3.36
N TYR A 192 5.74 5.51 2.12
CA TYR A 192 4.41 5.29 1.57
C TYR A 192 4.39 4.07 0.65
N LEU A 193 3.33 3.27 0.73
CA LEU A 193 2.99 2.23 -0.24
C LEU A 193 1.49 2.30 -0.51
N GLY A 194 1.11 2.79 -1.69
CA GLY A 194 -0.28 3.01 -2.06
C GLY A 194 -0.66 2.32 -3.36
N THR A 195 -1.86 1.77 -3.43
CA THR A 195 -2.49 1.31 -4.68
C THR A 195 -3.84 2.00 -4.85
N LYS A 196 -4.12 2.54 -6.05
CA LYS A 196 -5.42 3.15 -6.37
C LYS A 196 -6.56 2.17 -6.07
N PRO A 197 -7.70 2.61 -5.51
CA PRO A 197 -8.80 1.72 -5.13
C PRO A 197 -9.26 0.77 -6.26
N ASN A 198 -9.34 1.26 -7.50
CA ASN A 198 -9.75 0.50 -8.68
C ASN A 198 -8.69 -0.48 -9.22
N SER A 199 -7.46 -0.42 -8.69
CA SER A 199 -6.33 -1.25 -9.11
C SER A 199 -5.85 -2.22 -8.02
N ARG A 200 -6.56 -2.27 -6.88
CA ARG A 200 -6.32 -3.23 -5.78
C ARG A 200 -6.61 -4.68 -6.22
N GLY A 201 -6.04 -5.64 -5.50
CA GLY A 201 -6.21 -7.07 -5.77
C GLY A 201 -5.40 -7.61 -6.97
N ARG A 202 -4.58 -6.78 -7.61
CA ARG A 202 -3.75 -7.16 -8.77
C ARG A 202 -2.30 -7.53 -8.44
N GLY A 203 -1.93 -7.53 -7.16
CA GLY A 203 -0.57 -7.85 -6.71
C GLY A 203 0.46 -6.73 -6.89
N TYR A 204 0.04 -5.52 -7.26
CA TYR A 204 0.95 -4.39 -7.54
C TYR A 204 1.78 -3.95 -6.33
N ALA A 205 1.16 -3.72 -5.17
CA ALA A 205 1.89 -3.40 -3.95
C ALA A 205 2.89 -4.50 -3.57
N ALA A 206 2.50 -5.77 -3.72
CA ALA A 206 3.38 -6.91 -3.43
C ALA A 206 4.60 -6.91 -4.33
N ARG A 207 4.43 -6.57 -5.61
CA ARG A 207 5.52 -6.51 -6.58
C ARG A 207 6.51 -5.38 -6.30
N LEU A 208 6.01 -4.19 -5.91
CA LEU A 208 6.88 -3.08 -5.46
C LEU A 208 7.69 -3.47 -4.23
N LEU A 209 7.03 -4.09 -3.25
CA LEU A 209 7.69 -4.48 -2.01
C LEU A 209 8.72 -5.60 -2.24
N GLN A 210 8.38 -6.62 -3.03
CA GLN A 210 9.29 -7.71 -3.37
C GLN A 210 10.54 -7.25 -4.13
N ASP A 211 10.38 -6.31 -5.07
CA ASP A 211 11.50 -5.72 -5.80
C ASP A 211 12.49 -5.03 -4.84
N MET A 212 11.97 -4.24 -3.90
CA MET A 212 12.81 -3.56 -2.90
C MET A 212 13.41 -4.54 -1.88
N MET A 213 12.68 -5.57 -1.45
CA MET A 213 13.23 -6.60 -0.55
C MET A 213 14.37 -7.36 -1.19
N ALA A 214 14.25 -7.77 -2.47
CA ALA A 214 15.33 -8.45 -3.17
C ALA A 214 16.60 -7.60 -3.21
N ARG A 215 16.45 -6.28 -3.38
CA ARG A 215 17.55 -5.32 -3.31
C ARG A 215 18.12 -5.19 -1.89
N ALA A 216 17.27 -5.02 -0.88
CA ALA A 216 17.70 -4.91 0.52
C ALA A 216 18.43 -6.17 1.00
N ASP A 217 17.96 -7.36 0.62
CA ASP A 217 18.61 -8.64 0.89
C ASP A 217 19.97 -8.75 0.21
N ALA A 218 20.09 -8.35 -1.06
CA ALA A 218 21.36 -8.35 -1.77
C ALA A 218 22.39 -7.37 -1.15
N GLU A 219 21.90 -6.28 -0.57
CA GLU A 219 22.71 -5.28 0.14
C GLU A 219 22.95 -5.63 1.62
N ASN A 220 22.31 -6.70 2.14
CA ASN A 220 22.28 -7.08 3.55
C ASN A 220 21.78 -5.95 4.48
N ARG A 221 20.78 -5.18 4.04
CA ARG A 221 20.26 -4.00 4.75
C ARG A 221 18.86 -4.24 5.31
N PRO A 222 18.57 -3.76 6.53
CA PRO A 222 17.24 -3.89 7.10
C PRO A 222 16.28 -2.96 6.37
N MET A 223 14.99 -3.22 6.55
CA MET A 223 13.94 -2.32 6.08
C MET A 223 13.04 -1.95 7.26
N TYR A 224 12.48 -0.75 7.21
CA TYR A 224 11.71 -0.16 8.28
C TYR A 224 10.48 0.54 7.70
N LEU A 225 9.36 0.51 8.44
CA LEU A 225 8.13 1.22 8.10
C LEU A 225 7.30 1.50 9.35
N GLU A 226 6.41 2.49 9.24
CA GLU A 226 5.28 2.67 10.14
C GLU A 226 3.97 2.41 9.38
N SER A 227 3.15 1.52 9.94
CA SER A 227 1.83 1.19 9.38
C SER A 227 0.74 1.94 10.14
N SER A 228 0.03 2.83 9.46
CA SER A 228 -1.13 3.57 9.99
C SER A 228 -2.41 2.74 10.11
N SER A 229 -2.38 1.48 9.66
CA SER A 229 -3.54 0.59 9.70
C SER A 229 -3.15 -0.80 10.17
N GLN A 230 -3.73 -1.25 11.28
CA GLN A 230 -3.48 -2.60 11.81
C GLN A 230 -3.88 -3.70 10.83
N ALA A 231 -4.89 -3.45 9.99
CA ALA A 231 -5.29 -4.39 8.94
C ALA A 231 -4.16 -4.64 7.92
N ASN A 232 -3.24 -3.68 7.73
CA ASN A 232 -2.09 -3.82 6.84
C ASN A 232 -0.91 -4.57 7.50
N ASN A 233 -0.87 -4.73 8.83
CA ASN A 233 0.25 -5.40 9.49
C ASN A 233 0.38 -6.85 9.04
N ALA A 234 -0.75 -7.58 8.96
CA ALA A 234 -0.78 -8.95 8.45
C ALA A 234 -0.37 -9.06 6.97
N TYR A 235 -0.48 -7.96 6.20
CA TYR A 235 0.06 -7.90 4.85
C TYR A 235 1.60 -7.84 4.89
N TYR A 236 2.18 -6.94 5.67
CA TYR A 236 3.64 -6.79 5.80
C TYR A 236 4.32 -8.00 6.47
N GLU A 237 3.66 -8.64 7.43
CA GLU A 237 4.16 -9.85 8.09
C GLU A 237 4.41 -11.01 7.11
N LYS A 238 3.59 -11.14 6.06
CA LYS A 238 3.81 -12.14 4.99
C LYS A 238 5.09 -11.91 4.21
N PHE A 239 5.63 -10.69 4.26
CA PHE A 239 6.90 -10.30 3.65
C PHE A 239 8.06 -10.31 4.66
N GLY A 240 7.85 -10.82 5.88
CA GLY A 240 8.90 -10.94 6.90
C GLY A 240 9.13 -9.68 7.72
N PHE A 241 8.25 -8.68 7.63
CA PHE A 241 8.26 -7.57 8.59
C PHE A 241 7.69 -8.04 9.93
N HIS A 242 8.26 -7.56 11.01
CA HIS A 242 7.77 -7.85 12.36
C HIS A 242 7.42 -6.57 13.08
N VAL A 243 6.22 -6.52 13.68
CA VAL A 243 5.84 -5.44 14.61
C VAL A 243 6.83 -5.41 15.77
N LYS A 244 7.30 -4.21 16.13
CA LYS A 244 8.23 -3.98 17.23
C LYS A 244 7.57 -3.24 18.38
N ARG A 245 6.74 -2.26 18.07
CA ARG A 245 5.88 -1.55 19.01
C ARG A 245 4.81 -0.77 18.27
N ASP A 246 3.83 -0.29 19.02
CA ASP A 246 2.85 0.67 18.54
C ASP A 246 3.17 2.05 19.14
N VAL A 247 2.92 3.12 18.39
CA VAL A 247 2.84 4.50 18.88
C VAL A 247 1.47 5.10 18.57
N PHE A 248 1.12 6.16 19.28
CA PHE A 248 -0.19 6.78 19.18
C PHE A 248 -0.05 8.28 18.99
N LEU A 249 -0.84 8.82 18.06
CA LEU A 249 -1.05 10.25 17.88
C LEU A 249 -2.37 10.61 18.55
N GLU A 250 -2.31 11.46 19.59
CA GLU A 250 -3.42 11.57 20.56
C GLU A 250 -4.15 12.91 20.50
N ARG A 251 -3.68 13.88 19.71
CA ARG A 251 -4.27 15.24 19.68
C ARG A 251 -5.52 15.37 18.81
N GLY A 252 -6.01 14.25 18.29
CA GLY A 252 -7.23 14.15 17.49
C GLY A 252 -8.38 13.55 18.30
N PRO A 253 -9.61 13.55 17.76
CA PRO A 253 -10.77 13.02 18.48
C PRO A 253 -10.68 11.51 18.73
N VAL A 254 -9.96 10.79 17.87
CA VAL A 254 -9.65 9.37 18.00
C VAL A 254 -8.14 9.20 17.87
N PRO A 255 -7.47 8.47 18.79
CA PRO A 255 -6.05 8.21 18.67
C PRO A 255 -5.72 7.45 17.39
N VAL A 256 -4.75 7.95 16.62
CA VAL A 256 -4.23 7.23 15.45
C VAL A 256 -3.06 6.37 15.89
N ARG A 257 -3.21 5.06 15.74
CA ARG A 257 -2.14 4.10 16.03
C ARG A 257 -1.25 3.91 14.82
N LEU A 258 0.06 3.97 15.03
CA LEU A 258 1.06 3.57 14.05
C LEU A 258 1.82 2.34 14.57
N SER A 259 1.77 1.24 13.82
CA SER A 259 2.53 0.04 14.13
C SER A 259 3.91 0.13 13.49
N ILE A 260 4.94 0.10 14.33
CA ILE A 260 6.34 0.21 13.93
C ILE A 260 6.84 -1.19 13.55
N MET A 261 7.28 -1.36 12.31
CA MET A 261 7.68 -2.65 11.80
C MET A 261 9.08 -2.62 11.21
N LYS A 262 9.83 -3.71 11.38
CA LYS A 262 11.13 -3.88 10.74
C LYS A 262 11.28 -5.26 10.11
N PHE A 263 12.00 -5.28 9.00
CA PHE A 263 12.50 -6.46 8.31
C PHE A 263 14.01 -6.54 8.49
N VAL A 264 14.52 -7.75 8.76
CA VAL A 264 15.96 -7.98 8.92
C VAL A 264 16.43 -8.86 7.77
N ALA A 265 17.24 -8.28 6.87
CA ALA A 265 17.88 -9.00 5.79
C ALA A 265 18.82 -10.09 6.32
N GLY A 266 18.94 -11.19 5.58
CA GLY A 266 19.92 -12.25 5.86
C GLY A 266 19.43 -13.40 6.74
N ASN A 267 18.15 -13.49 7.10
CA ASN A 267 17.60 -14.64 7.83
C ASN A 267 17.37 -15.85 6.88
N LYS A 268 18.44 -16.35 6.24
CA LYS A 268 18.44 -17.60 5.45
C LYS A 268 18.53 -18.86 6.32
N GLY A 269 18.05 -18.82 7.56
CA GLY A 269 18.03 -19.97 8.46
C GLY A 269 16.76 -19.98 9.28
N LEU A 270 15.84 -20.90 8.94
CA LEU A 270 14.72 -21.48 9.72
C LEU A 270 13.50 -21.85 8.85
N MET A 271 13.71 -22.22 7.59
CA MET A 271 12.80 -23.11 6.87
C MET A 271 13.64 -24.16 6.14
N GLY A 272 14.05 -25.17 6.90
CA GLY A 272 14.52 -26.47 6.42
C GLY A 272 13.55 -27.54 6.88
#